data_AF-A0A5C6ENF6-F1
#
_entry.id   AF-A0A5C6ENF6-F1
#
_cell.length_a   1.000
_cell.length_b   1.000
_cell.length_c   1.000
_cell.angle_alpha   90.00
_cell.angle_beta   90.00
_cell.angle_gamma   90.00
#
_symmetry.space_group_name_H-M   'P 1'
#
loop_
_entity.id
_entity.type
_entity.pdbx_description
1 polymer ?
#
loop_
_entity_poly.entity_id
_entity_poly.type
_entity_poly.pdbx_seq_one_letter_code
_entity_poly.pdbx_strand_id
1 'polypeptide(L)'
;MSKTEQQLRSMYLSGTVSIPPRFPDVAEISFSQINQINGQIFITATQRLSPKLVIKRSFFADDVTSLFIPECPKQVDLDKGTWLEGKALADKVFHSMDKDVVQGIIYVREHAQSMLELEAGLTAAESAQYYPPLPEDRSVDHYSMNPTGKLAGCY
;
A
#
# COMPACT_ATOMS: atom_id res chain seq x y z
N MET A 1 23.77 22.09 -7.95
CA MET A 1 24.59 21.24 -8.83
C MET A 1 23.71 20.11 -9.34
N SER A 2 23.55 19.95 -10.66
CA SER A 2 22.80 18.81 -11.21
C SER A 2 23.68 17.55 -11.18
N LYS A 3 23.09 16.42 -10.82
CA LYS A 3 23.78 15.11 -10.79
C LYS A 3 24.02 14.62 -12.22
N THR A 4 25.11 13.90 -12.43
CA THR A 4 25.45 13.29 -13.73
C THR A 4 24.55 12.09 -14.04
N GLU A 5 24.42 11.74 -15.31
CA GLU A 5 23.53 10.66 -15.79
C GLU A 5 23.90 9.28 -15.20
N GLN A 6 25.19 9.03 -14.98
CA GLN A 6 25.68 7.81 -14.30
C GLN A 6 25.26 7.76 -12.83
N GLN A 7 25.24 8.91 -12.12
CA GLN A 7 24.77 9.01 -10.74
C GLN A 7 23.25 8.83 -10.64
N LEU A 8 22.49 9.32 -11.63
CA LEU A 8 21.05 9.09 -11.71
C LEU A 8 20.75 7.60 -11.96
N ARG A 9 21.53 6.93 -12.82
CA ARG A 9 21.40 5.50 -13.12
C ARG A 9 21.78 4.61 -11.94
N SER A 10 22.81 4.98 -11.16
CA SER A 10 23.14 4.27 -9.92
C SER A 10 22.03 4.44 -8.88
N MET A 11 21.44 5.63 -8.76
CA MET A 11 20.28 5.90 -7.88
C MET A 11 19.02 5.13 -8.30
N TYR A 12 18.82 4.93 -9.60
CA TYR A 12 17.77 4.06 -10.15
C TYR A 12 17.97 2.59 -9.75
N LEU A 13 19.18 2.06 -9.92
CA LEU A 13 19.50 0.67 -9.61
C LEU A 13 19.48 0.39 -8.09
N SER A 14 19.77 1.40 -7.27
CA SER A 14 19.65 1.31 -5.82
C SER A 14 18.23 1.58 -5.30
N GLY A 15 17.23 1.73 -6.19
CA GLY A 15 15.82 1.93 -5.84
C GLY A 15 15.55 3.21 -5.02
N THR A 16 16.51 4.12 -4.95
CA THR A 16 16.54 5.20 -3.95
C THR A 16 15.79 6.44 -4.42
N VAL A 17 15.57 6.58 -5.72
CA VAL A 17 14.78 7.67 -6.31
C VAL A 17 14.03 7.13 -7.54
N SER A 18 12.71 7.27 -7.59
CA SER A 18 11.94 7.06 -8.82
C SER A 18 12.27 8.18 -9.81
N ILE A 19 12.76 7.84 -11.01
CA ILE A 19 12.99 8.80 -12.10
C ILE A 19 12.12 8.41 -13.32
N PRO A 20 11.32 9.32 -13.88
CA PRO A 20 11.12 10.70 -13.41
C PRO A 20 10.54 10.71 -12.00
N PRO A 21 10.81 11.76 -11.19
CA PRO A 21 10.22 11.91 -9.87
C PRO A 21 8.72 11.78 -10.04
N ARG A 22 8.18 10.63 -9.65
CA ARG A 22 6.74 10.44 -9.68
C ARG A 22 6.22 11.31 -8.55
N PHE A 23 5.33 12.21 -8.92
CA PHE A 23 4.58 12.96 -7.94
C PHE A 23 4.00 11.96 -6.93
N PRO A 24 4.07 12.23 -5.62
CA PRO A 24 3.58 11.29 -4.63
C PRO A 24 2.13 10.92 -4.91
N ASP A 25 1.89 9.62 -5.15
CA ASP A 25 0.57 9.13 -5.49
C ASP A 25 -0.38 9.29 -4.30
N VAL A 26 -1.58 9.81 -4.56
CA VAL A 26 -2.64 9.93 -3.55
C VAL A 26 -2.95 8.56 -2.97
N ALA A 27 -2.92 8.46 -1.65
CA ALA A 27 -3.18 7.24 -0.91
C ALA A 27 -4.48 7.37 -0.10
N GLU A 28 -5.07 6.22 0.23
CA GLU A 28 -6.11 6.12 1.25
C GLU A 28 -5.44 6.15 2.62
N ILE A 29 -5.67 7.22 3.37
CA ILE A 29 -5.09 7.48 4.68
C ILE A 29 -6.08 7.07 5.76
N SER A 30 -5.67 6.16 6.64
CA SER A 30 -6.42 5.77 7.83
C SER A 30 -5.62 6.01 9.10
N PHE A 31 -6.34 6.23 10.19
CA PHE A 31 -5.80 6.52 11.51
C PHE A 31 -6.26 5.42 12.46
N SER A 32 -5.32 4.80 13.16
CA SER A 32 -5.63 3.73 14.11
C SER A 32 -4.79 3.83 15.37
N GLN A 33 -5.36 3.33 16.47
CA GLN A 33 -4.67 3.22 17.75
C GLN A 33 -4.55 1.75 18.14
N ILE A 34 -3.33 1.26 18.35
CA ILE A 34 -3.12 -0.12 18.80
C ILE A 34 -3.08 -0.13 20.33
N ASN A 35 -4.18 -0.54 20.96
CA ASN A 35 -4.33 -0.59 22.42
C ASN A 35 -3.30 -1.47 23.13
N GLN A 36 -2.66 -2.41 22.44
CA GLN A 36 -1.66 -3.32 23.00
C GLN A 36 -0.26 -2.69 23.13
N ILE A 37 0.03 -1.59 22.41
CA ILE A 37 1.35 -0.96 22.38
C ILE A 37 1.23 0.47 22.91
N ASN A 38 0.91 0.62 24.21
CA ASN A 38 0.83 1.90 24.91
C ASN A 38 -0.07 2.98 24.25
N GLY A 39 -1.07 2.57 23.46
CA GLY A 39 -1.94 3.51 22.77
C GLY A 39 -1.23 4.33 21.69
N GLN A 40 -0.15 3.81 21.10
CA GLN A 40 0.50 4.45 19.95
C GLN A 40 -0.47 4.60 18.78
N ILE A 41 -0.43 5.78 18.18
CA ILE A 41 -1.24 6.16 17.05
C ILE A 41 -0.44 5.95 15.77
N PHE A 42 -1.05 5.25 14.83
CA PHE A 42 -0.49 4.99 13.52
C PHE A 42 -1.30 5.72 12.44
N ILE A 43 -0.57 6.23 11.45
CA ILE A 43 -1.13 6.79 10.22
C ILE A 43 -0.72 5.83 9.10
N THR A 44 -1.71 5.24 8.44
CA THR A 44 -1.49 4.24 7.40
C THR A 44 -1.88 4.81 6.04
N ALA A 45 -0.92 4.84 5.12
CA ALA A 45 -1.16 5.15 3.72
C ALA A 45 -1.30 3.86 2.92
N THR A 46 -2.49 3.64 2.36
CA THR A 46 -2.84 2.49 1.53
C THR A 46 -2.89 2.88 0.06
N GLN A 47 -2.13 2.17 -0.76
CA GLN A 47 -2.07 2.38 -2.20
C GLN A 47 -2.40 1.07 -2.93
N ARG A 48 -3.44 1.11 -3.76
CA ARG A 48 -3.81 0.01 -4.65
C ARG A 48 -3.17 0.23 -6.02
N LEU A 49 -2.01 -0.39 -6.24
CA LEU A 49 -1.27 -0.28 -7.50
C LEU A 49 -1.92 -1.10 -8.63
N SER A 50 -2.61 -2.18 -8.27
CA SER A 50 -3.42 -2.98 -9.19
C SER A 50 -4.54 -3.70 -8.41
N PRO A 51 -5.53 -4.32 -9.07
CA PRO A 51 -6.53 -5.14 -8.38
C PRO A 51 -5.92 -6.26 -7.51
N LYS A 52 -4.71 -6.70 -7.84
CA LYS A 52 -3.98 -7.77 -7.16
C LYS A 52 -2.89 -7.28 -6.20
N LEU A 53 -2.61 -5.98 -6.14
CA LEU A 53 -1.49 -5.47 -5.35
C LEU A 53 -1.90 -4.23 -4.56
N VAL A 54 -1.92 -4.40 -3.24
CA VAL A 54 -2.11 -3.31 -2.29
C VAL A 54 -0.84 -3.19 -1.45
N ILE A 55 -0.35 -1.97 -1.32
CA ILE A 55 0.78 -1.62 -0.46
C ILE A 55 0.24 -0.74 0.65
N LYS A 56 0.49 -1.11 1.91
CA LYS A 56 0.20 -0.29 3.08
C LYS A 56 1.49 0.10 3.75
N ARG A 57 1.65 1.40 4.02
CA ARG A 57 2.77 1.95 4.79
C ARG A 57 2.21 2.60 6.03
N SER A 58 2.56 2.07 7.20
CA SER A 58 2.15 2.62 8.49
C SER A 58 3.31 3.34 9.15
N PHE A 59 3.05 4.54 9.66
CA PHE A 59 4.00 5.40 10.35
C PHE A 59 3.47 5.76 11.72
N PHE A 60 4.36 6.03 12.67
CA PHE A 60 3.98 6.69 13.91
C PHE A 60 3.45 8.09 13.59
N ALA A 61 2.39 8.53 14.27
CA ALA A 61 1.84 9.86 14.07
C ALA A 61 2.89 10.97 14.26
N ASP A 62 3.81 10.80 15.22
CA ASP A 62 4.89 11.75 15.50
C ASP A 62 5.91 11.88 14.35
N ASP A 63 6.01 10.89 13.47
CA ASP A 63 6.89 10.92 12.30
C ASP A 63 6.26 11.60 11.09
N VAL A 64 4.94 11.82 11.11
CA VAL A 64 4.21 12.53 10.06
C VAL A 64 4.23 14.02 10.33
N THR A 65 4.87 14.77 9.44
CA THR A 65 5.05 16.22 9.56
C THR A 65 3.85 16.99 9.01
N SER A 66 3.27 16.51 7.91
CA SER A 66 2.13 17.15 7.28
C SER A 66 1.28 16.13 6.50
N LEU A 67 0.00 16.49 6.32
CA LEU A 67 -0.94 15.77 5.48
C LEU A 67 -1.55 16.78 4.50
N PHE A 68 -1.45 16.46 3.21
CA PHE A 68 -2.12 17.19 2.15
C PHE A 68 -3.34 16.42 1.66
N ILE A 69 -4.49 17.09 1.64
CA ILE A 69 -5.76 16.54 1.14
C ILE A 69 -6.14 17.36 -0.10
N PRO A 70 -6.01 16.82 -1.32
CA PRO A 70 -6.39 17.54 -2.53
C PRO A 70 -7.91 17.74 -2.61
N GLU A 71 -8.36 18.82 -3.25
CA GLU A 71 -9.78 18.99 -3.58
C GLU A 71 -10.29 17.91 -4.53
N CYS A 72 -9.43 17.51 -5.48
CA CYS A 72 -9.70 16.44 -6.43
C CYS A 72 -8.58 15.37 -6.39
N PRO A 73 -8.86 14.15 -5.91
CA PRO A 73 -7.85 13.09 -5.80
C PRO A 73 -7.33 12.57 -7.15
N LYS A 74 -8.05 12.82 -8.25
CA LYS A 74 -7.66 12.42 -9.61
C LYS A 74 -6.76 13.43 -10.31
N GLN A 75 -6.74 14.67 -9.83
CA GLN A 75 -5.97 15.76 -10.41
C GLN A 75 -5.33 16.54 -9.28
N VAL A 76 -4.14 16.11 -8.89
CA VAL A 76 -3.45 16.73 -7.76
C VAL A 76 -2.79 18.02 -8.18
N ASP A 77 -3.16 19.09 -7.49
CA ASP A 77 -2.58 20.42 -7.60
C ASP A 77 -2.30 20.87 -6.17
N LEU A 78 -1.02 21.11 -5.83
CA LEU A 78 -0.59 21.40 -4.45
C LEU A 78 -1.13 22.75 -3.95
N ASP A 79 -1.53 23.64 -4.87
CA ASP A 79 -2.15 24.91 -4.56
C ASP A 79 -3.67 24.77 -4.32
N LYS A 80 -4.25 23.60 -4.66
CA LYS A 80 -5.70 23.30 -4.54
C LYS A 80 -5.96 22.10 -3.64
N GLY A 81 -5.80 22.35 -2.35
CA GLY A 81 -6.11 21.38 -1.32
C GLY A 81 -5.92 21.96 0.07
N THR A 82 -6.08 21.09 1.06
CA THR A 82 -5.93 21.45 2.47
C THR A 82 -4.62 20.86 2.98
N TRP A 83 -3.77 21.73 3.51
CA TRP A 83 -2.57 21.35 4.24
C TRP A 83 -2.87 21.30 5.74
N LEU A 84 -2.57 20.17 6.37
CA LEU A 84 -2.73 19.95 7.80
C LEU A 84 -1.37 19.69 8.42
N GLU A 85 -1.02 20.53 9.40
CA GLU A 85 0.26 20.50 10.10
C GLU A 85 0.05 20.73 11.60
N GLY A 86 1.01 20.28 12.42
CA GLY A 86 1.03 20.52 13.85
C GLY A 86 -0.30 20.16 14.53
N LYS A 87 -0.91 21.15 15.21
CA LYS A 87 -2.17 20.94 15.93
C LYS A 87 -3.34 20.56 15.03
N ALA A 88 -3.45 21.14 13.83
CA ALA A 88 -4.54 20.83 12.91
C ALA A 88 -4.47 19.38 12.41
N LEU A 89 -3.25 18.87 12.19
CA LEU A 89 -3.03 17.46 11.90
C LEU A 89 -3.42 16.57 13.08
N ALA A 90 -2.97 16.90 14.29
CA ALA A 90 -3.32 16.15 15.49
C ALA A 90 -4.83 16.09 15.71
N ASP A 91 -5.53 17.23 15.61
CA ASP A 91 -6.98 17.32 15.73
C ASP A 91 -7.66 16.42 14.67
N LYS A 92 -7.18 16.43 13.43
CA LYS A 92 -7.70 15.56 12.36
C LYS A 92 -7.52 14.08 12.69
N VAL A 93 -6.33 13.68 13.16
CA VAL A 93 -6.01 12.31 13.55
C VAL A 93 -6.96 11.83 14.66
N PHE A 94 -7.19 12.65 15.70
CA PHE A 94 -8.08 12.29 16.80
C PHE A 94 -9.55 12.22 16.38
N HIS A 95 -10.03 13.13 15.54
CA HIS A 95 -11.42 13.13 15.09
C HIS A 95 -11.73 11.95 14.15
N SER A 96 -10.79 11.58 13.28
CA SER A 96 -10.95 10.53 12.28
C SER A 96 -10.45 9.15 12.73
N MET A 97 -10.00 9.02 13.98
CA MET A 97 -9.53 7.76 14.57
C MET A 97 -10.58 6.65 14.41
N ASP A 98 -10.18 5.54 13.77
CA ASP A 98 -10.98 4.32 13.54
C ASP A 98 -12.36 4.55 12.87
N LYS A 99 -12.57 5.71 12.23
CA LYS A 99 -13.88 6.11 11.68
C LYS A 99 -13.82 6.49 10.21
N ASP A 100 -12.80 7.25 9.81
CA ASP A 100 -12.73 7.80 8.47
C ASP A 100 -11.46 7.38 7.73
N VAL A 101 -11.62 7.19 6.42
CA VAL A 101 -10.53 7.10 5.46
C VAL A 101 -10.54 8.38 4.63
N VAL A 102 -9.37 9.00 4.46
CA VAL A 102 -9.21 10.24 3.69
C VAL A 102 -8.25 10.00 2.53
N GLN A 103 -8.54 10.55 1.36
CA GLN A 103 -7.60 10.50 0.24
C GLN A 103 -6.61 11.66 0.33
N GLY A 104 -5.32 11.36 0.44
CA GLY A 104 -4.31 12.39 0.64
C GLY A 104 -2.88 11.90 0.47
N ILE A 105 -1.95 12.80 0.75
CA ILE A 105 -0.50 12.59 0.68
C ILE A 105 0.07 12.93 2.05
N ILE A 106 0.73 11.96 2.68
CA ILE A 106 1.45 12.19 3.93
C ILE A 106 2.91 12.53 3.65
N TYR A 107 3.44 13.49 4.39
CA TYR A 107 4.86 13.83 4.38
C TYR A 107 5.47 13.45 5.72
N VAL A 108 6.50 12.62 5.64
CA VAL A 108 7.16 12.02 6.80
C VAL A 108 8.59 12.53 6.93
N ARG A 109 9.15 12.48 8.13
CA ARG A 109 10.56 12.78 8.36
C ARG A 109 11.45 11.85 7.54
N GLU A 110 12.60 12.34 7.07
CA GLU A 110 13.51 11.61 6.18
C GLU A 110 13.95 10.24 6.72
N HIS A 111 14.08 10.11 8.03
CA HIS A 111 14.51 8.88 8.70
C HIS A 111 13.38 8.17 9.47
N ALA A 112 12.12 8.53 9.17
CA ALA A 112 10.97 7.87 9.76
C ALA A 112 10.94 6.38 9.39
N GLN A 113 10.77 5.52 10.39
CA GLN A 113 10.58 4.10 10.14
C GLN A 113 9.14 3.83 9.72
N SER A 114 8.96 3.05 8.66
CA SER A 114 7.65 2.61 8.19
C SER A 114 7.50 1.11 8.38
N MET A 115 6.35 0.68 8.87
CA MET A 115 5.92 -0.71 8.70
C MET A 115 5.34 -0.87 7.30
N LEU A 116 5.92 -1.78 6.52
CA LEU A 116 5.47 -2.09 5.17
C LEU A 116 4.69 -3.39 5.17
N GLU A 117 3.43 -3.33 4.75
CA GLU A 117 2.59 -4.49 4.48
C GLU A 117 2.26 -4.53 2.99
N LEU A 118 2.32 -5.73 2.40
CA LEU A 118 2.04 -5.96 0.99
C LEU A 118 1.03 -7.08 0.87
N GLU A 119 -0.13 -6.76 0.31
CA GLU A 119 -1.16 -7.74 -0.04
C GLU A 119 -1.06 -8.03 -1.53
N ALA A 120 -0.61 -9.24 -1.85
CA ALA A 120 -0.57 -9.76 -3.21
C ALA A 120 -1.68 -10.80 -3.38
N GLY A 121 -2.66 -10.50 -4.21
CA GLY A 121 -3.68 -11.45 -4.65
C GLY A 121 -3.15 -12.30 -5.81
N LEU A 122 -3.33 -13.61 -5.70
CA LEU A 122 -3.19 -14.53 -6.82
C LEU A 122 -4.59 -14.91 -7.29
N THR A 123 -4.78 -15.04 -8.61
CA THR A 123 -5.96 -15.74 -9.09
C THR A 123 -5.89 -17.18 -8.64
N ALA A 124 -7.05 -17.82 -8.56
CA ALA A 124 -7.12 -19.19 -8.13
C ALA A 124 -6.28 -20.11 -9.07
N ALA A 125 -6.26 -19.84 -10.39
CA ALA A 125 -5.44 -20.57 -11.36
C ALA A 125 -3.92 -20.36 -11.16
N GLU A 126 -3.48 -19.12 -10.87
CA GLU A 126 -2.09 -18.84 -10.50
C GLU A 126 -1.73 -19.54 -9.18
N SER A 127 -2.63 -19.52 -8.19
CA SER A 127 -2.46 -20.24 -6.92
C SER A 127 -2.26 -21.73 -7.14
N ALA A 128 -3.05 -22.38 -8.01
CA ALA A 128 -2.91 -23.81 -8.32
C ALA A 128 -1.60 -24.14 -9.06
N GLN A 129 -0.96 -23.17 -9.71
CA GLN A 129 0.35 -23.36 -10.36
C GLN A 129 1.51 -23.31 -9.36
N TYR A 130 1.44 -22.42 -8.37
CA TYR A 130 2.51 -22.23 -7.37
C TYR A 130 2.31 -23.07 -6.09
N TYR A 131 1.05 -23.36 -5.76
CA TYR A 131 0.61 -24.20 -4.65
C TYR A 131 -0.44 -25.17 -5.20
N PRO A 132 -0.02 -26.20 -5.98
CA PRO A 132 -0.94 -27.18 -6.51
C PRO A 132 -1.70 -27.82 -5.36
N PRO A 133 -3.04 -27.85 -5.42
CA PRO A 133 -3.84 -28.46 -4.36
C PRO A 133 -3.44 -29.92 -4.21
N LEU A 134 -3.31 -30.38 -2.98
CA LEU A 134 -3.07 -31.79 -2.73
C LEU A 134 -4.32 -32.58 -3.17
N PRO A 135 -4.20 -33.87 -3.53
CA PRO A 135 -5.35 -34.67 -3.99
C PRO A 135 -6.54 -34.72 -3.00
N GLU A 136 -6.29 -34.40 -1.73
CA GLU A 136 -7.28 -34.38 -0.65
C GLU A 136 -7.86 -32.97 -0.36
N ASP A 137 -7.37 -31.92 -1.04
CA ASP A 137 -7.84 -30.56 -0.84
C ASP A 137 -9.20 -30.31 -1.51
N ARG A 138 -10.08 -29.62 -0.77
CA ARG A 138 -11.45 -29.28 -1.21
C ARG A 138 -11.51 -28.40 -2.46
N SER A 139 -10.38 -27.79 -2.85
CA SER A 139 -10.25 -26.96 -4.05
C SER A 139 -10.13 -27.78 -5.34
N VAL A 140 -9.88 -29.10 -5.26
CA VAL A 140 -9.89 -30.01 -6.41
C VAL A 140 -11.25 -30.03 -7.11
N ASP A 141 -12.36 -29.94 -6.34
CA ASP A 141 -13.72 -29.90 -6.91
C ASP A 141 -13.98 -28.64 -7.75
N HIS A 142 -13.29 -27.52 -7.47
CA HIS A 142 -13.52 -26.27 -8.18
C HIS A 142 -12.82 -26.21 -9.55
N TYR A 143 -11.79 -27.04 -9.77
CA TYR A 143 -11.06 -27.20 -11.03
C TYR A 143 -11.35 -28.50 -11.78
N SER A 144 -12.14 -29.39 -11.17
CA SER A 144 -12.57 -30.62 -11.80
C SER A 144 -13.56 -30.31 -12.92
N MET A 145 -13.02 -29.92 -14.09
CA MET A 145 -13.70 -30.01 -15.39
C MET A 145 -13.90 -31.48 -15.74
N ASN A 146 -14.80 -32.15 -15.05
CA ASN A 146 -15.32 -33.46 -15.45
C ASN A 146 -16.59 -33.26 -16.27
N PRO A 147 -16.52 -33.35 -17.60
CA PRO A 147 -17.51 -34.13 -18.33
C PRO A 147 -16.82 -35.41 -18.80
N THR A 148 -17.06 -36.48 -18.04
CA THR A 148 -17.00 -37.90 -18.44
C THR A 148 -15.95 -38.30 -19.49
N GLY A 149 -14.83 -38.91 -19.07
CA GLY A 149 -14.05 -39.73 -20.01
C GLY A 149 -12.64 -40.14 -19.59
N LYS A 150 -12.53 -41.41 -19.16
CA LYS A 150 -11.34 -42.30 -19.17
C LYS A 150 -10.16 -41.97 -18.24
N LEU A 151 -9.96 -42.87 -17.29
CA LEU A 151 -8.75 -43.08 -16.49
C LEU A 151 -7.52 -43.26 -17.39
N ALA A 152 -6.52 -42.40 -17.23
CA ALA A 152 -5.16 -42.67 -17.68
C ALA A 152 -4.37 -43.26 -16.49
N GLY A 153 -4.49 -44.57 -16.29
CA GLY A 153 -3.58 -45.32 -15.45
C GLY A 153 -2.29 -45.63 -16.22
N CYS A 154 -1.14 -45.39 -15.60
CA CYS A 154 0.11 -46.04 -15.96
C CYS A 154 0.61 -46.78 -14.70
N TYR A 155 0.53 -48.12 -14.79
CA TYR A 155 0.94 -49.19 -13.88
C TYR A 155 0.13 -49.41 -12.61
#